data_AF-A0A7Y8H692-F1
#
_entry.id   AF-A0A7Y8H692-F1
#
_cell.length_a   1.000
_cell.length_b   1.000
_cell.length_c   1.000
_cell.angle_alpha   90.00
_cell.angle_beta   90.00
_cell.angle_gamma   90.00
#
_symmetry.space_group_name_H-M   'P 1'
#
loop_
_entity.id
_entity.type
_entity.pdbx_description
1 polymer ?
#
loop_
_entity_poly.entity_id
_entity_poly.type
_entity_poly.pdbx_seq_one_letter_code
_entity_poly.pdbx_strand_id
1 'polypeptide(L)'
;MTEKEFISFWKNAIKQEGIKNFPDDFLIIEDFEILTLPGKTLVIGQSLFGAYEILTTENEPVLNAKSYDDAKFIIYSNRMNPKTIKIPAQQDEIKKANKLYENYVDSIIKRIEAGIKSDMPENKNQMNIIAEILRSLILVRY
;
A
#
# COMPACT_ATOMS: atom_id res chain seq x y z
N MET A 1 -12.47 23.95 -11.26
CA MET A 1 -11.17 23.29 -11.04
C MET A 1 -10.94 22.30 -12.16
N THR A 2 -9.73 22.25 -12.72
CA THR A 2 -9.34 21.23 -13.71
C THR A 2 -8.89 19.95 -13.02
N GLU A 3 -8.85 18.83 -13.77
CA GLU A 3 -8.37 17.55 -13.23
C GLU A 3 -6.94 17.65 -12.67
N LYS A 4 -6.03 18.35 -13.36
CA LYS A 4 -4.66 18.58 -12.91
C LYS A 4 -4.59 19.37 -11.60
N GLU A 5 -5.41 20.41 -11.47
CA GLU A 5 -5.49 21.21 -10.24
C GLU A 5 -6.02 20.37 -9.07
N PHE A 6 -7.07 19.57 -9.31
CA PHE A 6 -7.64 18.68 -8.30
C PHE A 6 -6.64 17.64 -7.80
N ILE A 7 -5.95 16.98 -8.73
CA ILE A 7 -4.91 16.01 -8.42
C ILE A 7 -3.79 16.67 -7.61
N SER A 8 -3.31 17.86 -8.01
CA SER A 8 -2.27 18.59 -7.28
C SER A 8 -2.72 18.95 -5.87
N PHE A 9 -3.95 19.46 -5.73
CA PHE A 9 -4.54 19.81 -4.44
C PHE A 9 -4.57 18.60 -3.49
N TRP A 10 -5.16 17.48 -3.91
CA TRP A 10 -5.28 16.30 -3.05
C TRP A 10 -3.94 15.63 -2.73
N LYS A 11 -3.01 15.59 -3.69
CA LYS A 11 -1.63 15.13 -3.43
C LYS A 11 -0.98 15.93 -2.31
N ASN A 12 -1.12 17.26 -2.34
CA ASN A 12 -0.52 18.13 -1.33
C ASN A 12 -1.26 18.04 0.02
N ALA A 13 -2.60 18.00 0.02
CA ALA A 13 -3.39 17.87 1.23
C ALA A 13 -3.03 16.60 2.00
N ILE A 14 -3.00 15.44 1.33
CA ILE A 14 -2.67 14.16 1.97
C ILE A 14 -1.21 14.14 2.45
N LYS A 15 -0.28 14.75 1.71
CA LYS A 15 1.12 14.87 2.17
C LYS A 15 1.24 15.73 3.43
N GLN A 16 0.50 16.83 3.53
CA GLN A 16 0.52 17.73 4.69
C GLN A 16 -0.07 17.07 5.95
N GLU A 17 -1.05 16.16 5.79
CA GLU A 17 -1.60 15.38 6.90
C GLU A 17 -0.62 14.35 7.48
N GLY A 18 0.43 14.00 6.73
CA GLY A 18 1.40 12.98 7.10
C GLY A 18 0.93 11.58 6.69
N ILE A 19 1.63 10.99 5.72
CA ILE A 19 1.31 9.64 5.26
C ILE A 19 1.84 8.63 6.27
N LYS A 20 0.93 7.87 6.88
CA LYS A 20 1.29 6.78 7.81
C LYS A 20 2.26 5.79 7.17
N ASN A 21 3.28 5.37 7.93
CA ASN A 21 4.26 4.37 7.58
C ASN A 21 3.80 2.99 8.04
N PHE A 22 3.83 2.03 7.12
CA PHE A 22 3.55 0.64 7.42
C PHE A 22 4.86 -0.11 7.70
N PRO A 23 4.92 -1.02 8.69
CA PRO A 23 3.84 -1.38 9.63
C PRO A 23 3.76 -0.48 10.87
N ASP A 24 4.76 0.37 11.11
CA ASP A 24 5.00 1.04 12.41
C ASP A 24 3.82 1.89 12.94
N ASP A 25 3.05 2.56 12.06
CA ASP A 25 1.89 3.36 12.47
C ASP A 25 0.59 2.54 12.65
N PHE A 26 0.65 1.23 12.42
CA PHE A 26 -0.50 0.32 12.45
C PHE A 26 -0.35 -0.80 13.48
N LEU A 27 0.88 -1.11 13.86
CA LEU A 27 1.20 -2.21 14.76
C LEU A 27 2.46 -1.92 15.57
N ILE A 28 2.43 -2.22 16.87
CA ILE A 28 3.64 -2.32 17.68
C ILE A 28 4.10 -3.77 17.59
N ILE A 29 5.30 -3.96 17.02
CA ILE A 29 5.86 -5.30 16.80
C ILE A 29 6.81 -5.62 17.94
N GLU A 30 6.40 -6.54 18.82
CA GLU A 30 7.19 -6.98 19.98
C GLU A 30 8.06 -8.20 19.64
N ASP A 31 7.48 -9.20 18.97
CA ASP A 31 8.17 -10.42 18.53
C ASP A 31 8.20 -10.50 17.01
N PHE A 32 9.40 -10.62 16.44
CA PHE A 32 9.60 -10.51 15.00
C PHE A 32 10.81 -11.25 14.46
N GLU A 33 10.69 -11.57 13.17
CA GLU A 33 11.80 -11.97 12.34
C GLU A 33 12.23 -10.79 11.44
N ILE A 34 13.53 -10.72 11.13
CA ILE A 34 14.06 -9.76 10.16
C ILE A 34 14.09 -10.43 8.80
N LEU A 35 13.35 -9.88 7.85
CA LEU A 35 13.42 -10.27 6.45
C LEU A 35 14.32 -9.30 5.69
N THR A 36 15.31 -9.83 4.98
CA THR A 36 16.15 -9.05 4.06
C THR A 36 15.50 -8.98 2.68
N LEU A 37 15.47 -7.77 2.11
CA LEU A 37 14.85 -7.46 0.82
C LEU A 37 15.88 -6.85 -0.14
N PRO A 38 15.63 -6.91 -1.47
CA PRO A 38 16.57 -6.41 -2.48
C PRO A 38 16.68 -4.87 -2.55
N GLY A 39 15.86 -4.12 -1.80
CA GLY A 39 15.79 -2.66 -1.92
C GLY A 39 15.21 -2.21 -3.26
N LYS A 40 14.32 -3.03 -3.85
CA LYS A 40 13.61 -2.78 -5.11
C LYS A 40 12.10 -2.78 -4.86
N THR A 41 11.33 -2.24 -5.81
CA THR A 41 9.86 -2.37 -5.79
C THR A 41 9.48 -3.83 -5.96
N LEU A 42 8.58 -4.31 -5.10
CA LEU A 42 8.09 -5.68 -5.09
C LEU A 42 6.63 -5.75 -5.51
N VAL A 43 6.25 -6.89 -6.09
CA VAL A 43 4.88 -7.21 -6.49
C VAL A 43 4.53 -8.65 -6.12
N ILE A 44 3.24 -8.91 -5.90
CA ILE A 44 2.74 -10.28 -5.69
C ILE A 44 2.60 -10.96 -7.05
N GLY A 45 3.26 -12.10 -7.21
CA GLY A 45 3.23 -12.96 -8.39
C GLY A 45 2.16 -14.05 -8.30
N GLN A 46 2.47 -15.22 -8.89
CA GLN A 46 1.53 -16.34 -8.94
C GLN A 46 1.41 -17.04 -7.58
N SER A 47 0.30 -17.74 -7.37
CA SER A 47 0.09 -18.59 -6.21
C SER A 47 0.34 -20.06 -6.55
N LEU A 48 1.12 -20.75 -5.71
CA LEU A 48 1.34 -22.20 -5.83
C LEU A 48 1.17 -22.84 -4.45
N PHE A 49 0.24 -23.80 -4.34
CA PHE A 49 -0.10 -24.50 -3.09
C PHE A 49 -0.41 -23.57 -1.90
N GLY A 50 -1.05 -22.42 -2.16
CA GLY A 50 -1.42 -21.45 -1.12
C GLY A 50 -0.32 -20.47 -0.72
N ALA A 51 0.92 -20.70 -1.17
CA ALA A 51 1.99 -19.72 -1.11
C ALA A 51 1.93 -18.76 -2.30
N TYR A 52 2.46 -17.56 -2.14
CA TYR A 52 2.47 -16.51 -3.14
C TYR A 52 3.89 -16.06 -3.42
N GLU A 53 4.28 -16.03 -4.70
CA GLU A 53 5.56 -15.46 -5.10
C GLU A 53 5.61 -13.97 -4.83
N ILE A 54 6.76 -13.50 -4.36
CA ILE A 54 7.10 -12.08 -4.33
C ILE A 54 8.21 -11.87 -5.35
N LEU A 55 7.97 -10.97 -6.29
CA LEU A 55 8.84 -10.68 -7.42
C LEU A 55 9.26 -9.21 -7.40
N THR A 56 10.36 -8.87 -8.06
CA THR A 56 10.63 -7.48 -8.44
C THR A 56 9.74 -7.06 -9.61
N THR A 57 9.70 -5.77 -9.92
CA THR A 57 9.08 -5.25 -11.15
C THR A 57 9.74 -5.75 -12.44
N GLU A 58 10.93 -6.34 -12.36
CA GLU A 58 11.63 -6.99 -13.48
C GLU A 58 11.30 -8.50 -13.59
N ASN A 59 10.31 -8.99 -12.83
CA ASN A 59 9.95 -10.41 -12.71
C ASN A 59 11.07 -11.29 -12.12
N GLU A 60 12.00 -10.72 -11.34
CA GLU A 60 13.01 -11.50 -10.62
C GLU A 60 12.40 -12.07 -9.32
N PRO A 61 12.48 -13.39 -9.06
CA PRO A 61 11.97 -13.97 -7.83
C PRO A 61 12.75 -13.52 -6.60
N VAL A 62 12.04 -13.16 -5.54
CA VAL A 62 12.62 -12.73 -4.27
C VAL A 62 12.40 -13.76 -3.18
N LEU A 63 11.14 -14.16 -2.95
CA LEU A 63 10.76 -15.17 -1.95
C LEU A 63 9.35 -15.71 -2.21
N ASN A 64 8.94 -16.70 -1.41
CA ASN A 64 7.56 -17.17 -1.37
C ASN A 64 6.93 -16.84 0.00
N ALA A 65 5.86 -16.06 -0.02
CA ALA A 65 5.05 -15.76 1.15
C ALA A 65 4.10 -16.92 1.44
N LYS A 66 3.96 -17.30 2.72
CA LYS A 66 3.21 -18.52 3.12
C LYS A 66 1.69 -18.36 2.94
N SER A 67 1.20 -17.13 2.89
CA SER A 67 -0.20 -16.79 2.69
C SER A 67 -0.33 -15.45 1.95
N TYR A 68 -1.55 -15.13 1.51
CA TYR A 68 -1.82 -13.84 0.88
C TYR A 68 -1.66 -12.67 1.86
N ASP A 69 -1.99 -12.87 3.14
CA ASP A 69 -1.78 -11.84 4.15
C ASP A 69 -0.30 -11.55 4.38
N ASP A 70 0.56 -12.58 4.35
CA ASP A 70 2.01 -12.40 4.43
C ASP A 70 2.52 -11.63 3.21
N ALA A 71 2.02 -11.99 2.02
CA ALA A 71 2.39 -11.31 0.79
C ALA A 71 2.03 -9.81 0.85
N LYS A 72 0.80 -9.49 1.25
CA LYS A 72 0.34 -8.10 1.43
C LYS A 72 1.20 -7.35 2.44
N PHE A 73 1.49 -7.95 3.59
CA PHE A 73 2.31 -7.33 4.63
C PHE A 73 3.71 -7.00 4.11
N ILE A 74 4.33 -7.91 3.35
CA ILE A 74 5.65 -7.69 2.75
C ILE A 74 5.58 -6.53 1.74
N ILE A 75 4.58 -6.50 0.86
CA ILE A 75 4.47 -5.41 -0.12
C ILE A 75 4.19 -4.05 0.54
N TYR A 76 3.28 -4.01 1.52
CA TYR A 76 2.97 -2.79 2.27
C TYR A 76 4.20 -2.29 3.05
N SER A 77 4.99 -3.18 3.63
CA SER A 77 6.25 -2.85 4.31
C SER A 77 7.35 -2.43 3.32
N ASN A 78 7.29 -2.88 2.07
CA ASN A 78 8.26 -2.54 1.03
C ASN A 78 7.98 -1.18 0.35
N ARG A 79 7.02 -0.38 0.84
CA ARG A 79 6.60 0.88 0.17
C ARG A 79 7.77 1.79 -0.21
N MET A 80 8.76 1.93 0.67
CA MET A 80 9.93 2.80 0.45
C MET A 80 11.18 2.03 0.01
N ASN A 81 11.01 0.80 -0.49
CA ASN A 81 12.08 -0.11 -0.90
C ASN A 81 13.19 -0.27 0.17
N PRO A 82 12.84 -0.57 1.45
CA PRO A 82 13.84 -0.82 2.47
C PRO A 82 14.64 -2.09 2.16
N LYS A 83 15.85 -2.20 2.71
CA LYS A 83 16.67 -3.41 2.61
C LYS A 83 16.30 -4.47 3.63
N THR A 84 15.56 -4.09 4.67
CA THR A 84 15.10 -4.98 5.72
C THR A 84 13.72 -4.55 6.22
N ILE A 85 12.89 -5.53 6.59
CA ILE A 85 11.61 -5.30 7.27
C ILE A 85 11.49 -6.21 8.48
N LYS A 86 10.71 -5.78 9.48
CA LYS A 86 10.32 -6.61 10.62
C LYS A 86 8.99 -7.29 10.30
N ILE A 87 8.96 -8.61 10.37
CA ILE A 87 7.74 -9.40 10.18
C ILE A 87 7.31 -9.95 11.53
N PRO A 88 6.08 -9.65 12.00
CA PRO A 88 5.55 -10.23 13.23
C PRO A 88 5.56 -11.76 13.19
N ALA A 89 5.92 -12.39 14.30
CA ALA A 89 5.87 -13.85 14.41
C ALA A 89 4.43 -14.41 14.39
N GLN A 90 3.45 -13.60 14.80
CA GLN A 90 2.04 -14.00 14.94
C GLN A 90 1.20 -13.60 13.73
N GLN A 91 0.53 -14.58 13.11
CA GLN A 91 -0.29 -14.35 11.91
C GLN A 91 -1.45 -13.37 12.14
N ASP A 92 -2.02 -13.36 13.34
CA ASP A 92 -3.13 -12.46 13.66
C ASP A 92 -2.70 -10.99 13.69
N GLU A 93 -1.43 -10.72 14.04
CA GLU A 93 -0.86 -9.37 13.96
C GLU A 93 -0.69 -8.90 12.52
N ILE A 94 -0.21 -9.79 11.64
CA ILE A 94 -0.10 -9.54 10.19
C ILE A 94 -1.47 -9.17 9.62
N LYS A 95 -2.49 -9.99 9.88
CA LYS A 95 -3.87 -9.75 9.43
C LYS A 95 -4.43 -8.43 9.97
N LYS A 96 -4.21 -8.15 11.25
CA LYS A 96 -4.65 -6.92 11.90
C LYS A 96 -3.99 -5.70 11.27
N ALA A 97 -2.67 -5.72 11.08
CA ALA A 97 -1.93 -4.64 10.45
C ALA A 97 -2.42 -4.36 9.03
N ASN A 98 -2.52 -5.40 8.19
CA ASN A 98 -3.04 -5.31 6.83
C ASN A 98 -4.43 -4.64 6.82
N LYS A 99 -5.36 -5.14 7.65
CA LYS A 99 -6.72 -4.60 7.72
C LYS A 99 -6.75 -3.12 8.14
N LEU A 100 -5.94 -2.73 9.12
CA LEU A 100 -5.86 -1.34 9.58
C LEU A 100 -5.31 -0.41 8.49
N TYR A 101 -4.30 -0.88 7.75
CA TYR A 101 -3.73 -0.16 6.62
C TYR A 101 -4.70 -0.04 5.44
N GLU A 102 -5.36 -1.13 5.07
CA GLU A 102 -6.36 -1.14 3.99
C GLU A 102 -7.52 -0.20 4.32
N ASN A 103 -8.03 -0.21 5.56
CA ASN A 103 -9.04 0.74 6.02
C ASN A 103 -8.56 2.20 5.95
N TYR A 104 -7.29 2.46 6.25
CA TYR A 104 -6.70 3.79 6.14
C TYR A 104 -6.67 4.25 4.67
N VAL A 105 -6.19 3.41 3.75
CA VAL A 105 -6.19 3.73 2.30
C VAL A 105 -7.63 3.91 1.79
N ASP A 106 -8.58 3.08 2.23
CA ASP A 106 -10.00 3.22 1.90
C ASP A 106 -10.59 4.54 2.38
N SER A 107 -10.18 5.02 3.55
CA SER A 107 -10.62 6.32 4.06
C SER A 107 -10.12 7.47 3.18
N ILE A 108 -8.91 7.37 2.64
CA ILE A 108 -8.35 8.34 1.71
C ILE A 108 -9.11 8.32 0.39
N ILE A 109 -9.36 7.12 -0.17
CA ILE A 109 -10.12 6.95 -1.41
C ILE A 109 -11.50 7.60 -1.28
N LYS A 110 -12.25 7.28 -0.21
CA LYS A 110 -13.59 7.84 0.04
C LYS A 110 -13.59 9.36 0.13
N ARG A 111 -12.55 9.96 0.72
CA ARG A 111 -12.41 11.43 0.80
C ARG A 111 -12.16 12.05 -0.57
N ILE A 112 -11.28 11.44 -1.37
CA ILE A 112 -11.03 11.89 -2.75
C ILE A 112 -12.30 11.76 -3.59
N GLU A 113 -13.01 10.64 -3.50
CA GLU A 113 -14.30 10.43 -4.20
C GLU A 113 -15.33 11.49 -3.84
N ALA A 114 -15.45 11.83 -2.56
CA ALA A 114 -16.32 12.91 -2.09
C ALA A 114 -15.90 14.27 -2.69
N GLY A 115 -14.59 14.55 -2.74
CA GLY A 115 -14.04 15.72 -3.41
C GLY A 115 -14.38 15.78 -4.90
N ILE A 116 -14.26 14.65 -5.63
CA ILE A 116 -14.61 14.58 -7.05
C ILE A 116 -16.09 14.91 -7.25
N LYS A 117 -16.98 14.30 -6.44
CA LYS A 117 -18.42 14.53 -6.52
C LYS A 117 -18.81 15.99 -6.23
N SER A 118 -18.08 16.65 -5.35
CA SER A 118 -18.28 18.08 -5.00
C SER A 118 -17.77 19.00 -6.11
N ASP A 119 -16.52 18.82 -6.52
CA ASP A 119 -15.78 19.83 -7.27
C ASP A 119 -15.82 19.60 -8.79
N MET A 120 -16.10 18.36 -9.21
CA MET A 120 -16.14 17.91 -10.60
C MET A 120 -17.20 16.81 -10.83
N PRO A 121 -18.49 17.06 -10.54
CA PRO A 121 -19.55 16.03 -10.53
C PRO A 121 -19.74 15.29 -11.87
N GLU A 122 -19.45 15.92 -13.00
CA GLU A 122 -19.60 15.32 -14.34
C GLU A 122 -18.37 14.53 -14.81
N ASN A 123 -17.31 14.44 -13.99
CA ASN A 123 -16.07 13.79 -14.39
C ASN A 123 -16.23 12.25 -14.44
N LYS A 124 -15.95 11.67 -15.61
CA LYS A 124 -16.04 10.22 -15.88
C LYS A 124 -14.76 9.44 -15.54
N ASN A 125 -13.65 10.11 -15.28
CA ASN A 125 -12.32 9.54 -15.08
C ASN A 125 -11.95 9.35 -13.59
N GLN A 126 -12.95 9.19 -12.71
CA GLN A 126 -12.74 9.17 -11.25
C GLN A 126 -11.67 8.15 -10.81
N MET A 127 -11.72 6.94 -11.37
CA MET A 127 -10.77 5.88 -11.06
C MET A 127 -9.32 6.26 -11.43
N ASN A 128 -9.13 6.93 -12.57
CA ASN A 128 -7.80 7.35 -13.02
C ASN A 128 -7.23 8.44 -12.11
N ILE A 129 -8.07 9.40 -11.71
CA ILE A 129 -7.71 10.47 -10.77
C ILE A 129 -7.24 9.88 -9.44
N ILE A 130 -8.04 8.97 -8.86
CA ILE A 130 -7.72 8.30 -7.59
C ILE A 130 -6.43 7.50 -7.73
N ALA A 131 -6.30 6.69 -8.78
CA ALA A 131 -5.12 5.87 -9.01
C ALA A 131 -3.85 6.72 -9.20
N GLU A 132 -3.94 7.86 -9.88
CA GLU A 132 -2.80 8.77 -10.05
C GLU A 132 -2.38 9.41 -8.73
N ILE A 133 -3.35 9.85 -7.92
CA ILE A 133 -3.09 10.40 -6.58
C ILE A 133 -2.40 9.33 -5.72
N LEU A 134 -2.99 8.14 -5.57
CA LEU A 134 -2.43 7.06 -4.76
C LEU A 134 -1.02 6.65 -5.21
N ARG A 135 -0.81 6.47 -6.53
CA ARG A 135 0.50 6.12 -7.10
C ARG A 135 1.56 7.17 -6.78
N SER A 136 1.22 8.47 -6.87
CA SER A 136 2.15 9.55 -6.55
C SER A 136 2.53 9.64 -5.06
N LEU A 137 1.70 9.03 -4.21
CA LEU A 137 1.89 8.92 -2.76
C LEU A 137 2.46 7.55 -2.36
N ILE A 138 2.73 6.69 -3.35
CA ILE A 138 3.19 5.31 -3.18
C ILE A 138 2.24 4.51 -2.28
N LEU A 139 0.95 4.84 -2.30
CA LEU A 139 -0.08 4.10 -1.58
C LEU A 139 -0.60 2.98 -2.47
N VAL A 140 -0.44 1.74 -2.02
CA VAL A 140 -0.93 0.55 -2.70
C VAL A 140 -1.98 -0.13 -1.83
N ARG A 141 -3.00 -0.70 -2.46
CA ARG A 141 -4.06 -1.49 -1.84
C ARG A 141 -4.31 -2.72 -2.71
N TYR A 142 -4.13 -3.91 -2.13
CA TYR A 142 -4.41 -5.21 -2.77
C TYR A 142 -5.78 -5.75 -2.35
#